data_AF-A0AAV8HMG3-F1
#
_entry.id   AF-A0AAV8HMG3-F1
#
_cell.length_a   1.000
_cell.length_b   1.000
_cell.length_c   1.000
_cell.angle_alpha   90.00
_cell.angle_beta   90.00
_cell.angle_gamma   90.00
#
_symmetry.space_group_name_H-M   'P 1'
#
loop_
_entity.id
_entity.type
_entity.pdbx_description
1 polymer ?
#
loop_
_entity_poly.entity_id
_entity_poly.type
_entity_poly.pdbx_seq_one_letter_code
_entity_poly.pdbx_strand_id
1 'polypeptide(L)'
;MTFYIFFFIIYVVQPLCIRTLIFIHIDACILPSKFFQPNQPPTLRAHETRIRKTPPSLSLSVSVSEAASMAWRGNLSKSIKELRFLFCQTSPASSHTRDFVLKNYTDLKTKNPKLPILIRECSGVQPQIWARYDMGVERCVRLDGLTAEQINAKLEELGKAG
;
A
#
# COMPACT_ATOMS: atom_id res chain seq x y z
N MET A 1 -37.33 3.27 37.53
CA MET A 1 -38.63 2.61 37.31
C MET A 1 -39.67 3.55 37.87
N THR A 2 -40.24 4.48 37.10
CA THR A 2 -41.18 4.29 35.98
C THR A 2 -41.23 5.58 35.15
N PHE A 3 -41.73 5.52 33.89
CA PHE A 3 -41.82 6.59 32.87
C PHE A 3 -40.65 6.72 31.88
N TYR A 4 -40.21 5.57 31.35
CA TYR A 4 -40.03 5.46 29.89
C TYR A 4 -41.39 5.17 29.27
N ILE A 5 -41.58 5.54 27.99
CA ILE A 5 -42.76 5.30 27.14
C ILE A 5 -43.77 6.45 27.17
N PHE A 6 -43.50 7.51 26.40
CA PHE A 6 -44.45 8.12 25.47
C PHE A 6 -43.66 9.15 24.62
N PHE A 7 -43.87 9.15 23.30
CA PHE A 7 -43.22 10.01 22.29
C PHE A 7 -41.84 9.58 21.74
N PHE A 8 -41.74 8.29 21.43
CA PHE A 8 -41.19 7.89 20.13
C PHE A 8 -42.32 8.06 19.09
N ILE A 9 -42.00 8.43 17.85
CA ILE A 9 -42.88 8.59 16.66
C ILE A 9 -43.38 10.02 16.38
N ILE A 10 -42.54 10.85 15.74
CA ILE A 10 -42.81 11.68 14.53
C ILE A 10 -41.41 11.88 13.88
N TYR A 11 -40.89 10.96 13.07
CA TYR A 11 -41.06 10.89 11.61
C TYR A 11 -40.94 12.23 10.86
N VAL A 12 -39.79 12.37 10.17
CA VAL A 12 -39.66 12.85 8.77
C VAL A 12 -40.03 14.31 8.49
N VAL A 13 -39.04 15.09 8.02
CA VAL A 13 -39.04 15.89 6.78
C VAL A 13 -37.78 16.78 6.76
N GLN A 14 -37.00 16.67 5.68
CA GLN A 14 -35.90 17.57 5.30
C GLN A 14 -36.31 19.05 5.35
N PRO A 15 -35.36 19.98 5.45
CA PRO A 15 -35.19 20.82 4.27
C PRO A 15 -33.73 21.09 3.88
N LEU A 16 -33.56 20.92 2.58
CA LEU A 16 -32.53 21.42 1.69
C LEU A 16 -32.50 22.97 1.70
N CYS A 17 -31.33 23.53 1.39
CA CYS A 17 -31.12 24.87 0.79
C CYS A 17 -31.45 26.13 1.62
N ILE A 18 -30.42 26.95 1.89
CA ILE A 18 -30.24 28.30 1.30
C ILE A 18 -28.92 28.94 1.80
N ARG A 19 -28.06 29.29 0.83
CA ARG A 19 -27.12 30.43 0.71
C ARG A 19 -26.45 30.99 1.97
N THR A 20 -25.12 31.07 1.95
CA THR A 20 -24.34 32.33 1.81
C THR A 20 -22.87 31.93 1.51
N LEU A 21 -22.34 32.00 0.28
CA LEU A 21 -21.73 33.17 -0.39
C LEU A 21 -20.45 33.69 0.31
N ILE A 22 -19.28 33.30 -0.21
CA ILE A 22 -17.94 33.97 -0.31
C ILE A 22 -17.12 32.93 -1.13
N PHE A 23 -16.73 33.03 -2.40
CA PHE A 23 -16.26 34.09 -3.30
C PHE A 23 -14.95 34.78 -2.92
N ILE A 24 -13.83 34.05 -3.09
CA ILE A 24 -12.48 34.54 -3.46
C ILE A 24 -11.84 33.36 -4.24
N HIS A 25 -11.87 33.24 -5.57
CA HIS A 25 -11.21 34.01 -6.64
C HIS A 25 -9.73 34.33 -6.37
N ILE A 26 -8.82 33.41 -6.71
CA ILE A 26 -7.54 33.73 -7.36
C ILE A 26 -7.26 32.66 -8.41
N ASP A 27 -7.29 33.13 -9.66
CA ASP A 27 -6.97 32.43 -10.88
C ASP A 27 -5.46 32.34 -11.14
N ALA A 28 -5.15 31.48 -12.11
CA ALA A 28 -4.06 31.61 -13.08
C ALA A 28 -2.68 31.01 -12.73
N CYS A 29 -2.44 29.87 -13.37
CA CYS A 29 -1.41 29.69 -14.40
C CYS A 29 -0.08 30.44 -14.21
N ILE A 30 1.03 29.70 -14.11
CA ILE A 30 2.25 29.92 -14.89
C ILE A 30 3.00 28.58 -14.99
N LEU A 31 3.04 28.02 -16.20
CA LEU A 31 4.18 27.23 -16.70
C LEU A 31 5.25 28.24 -17.14
N PRO A 32 6.54 27.90 -17.04
CA PRO A 32 7.21 27.73 -18.33
C PRO A 32 8.20 26.57 -18.39
N SER A 33 8.22 26.06 -19.61
CA SER A 33 9.20 25.22 -20.29
C SER A 33 10.64 25.75 -20.33
N LYS A 34 11.57 24.80 -20.57
CA LYS A 34 12.94 24.90 -21.12
C LYS A 34 14.06 25.00 -20.08
N PHE A 35 14.91 23.96 -19.98
CA PHE A 35 16.18 23.97 -20.69
C PHE A 35 16.82 22.56 -20.75
N PHE A 36 17.59 22.37 -21.79
CA PHE A 36 18.14 21.14 -22.35
C PHE A 36 19.60 20.93 -21.86
N GLN A 37 20.08 19.69 -22.00
CA GLN A 37 21.35 19.02 -21.55
C GLN A 37 22.65 19.72 -22.07
N PRO A 38 23.94 19.29 -21.84
CA PRO A 38 24.49 17.97 -21.41
C PRO A 38 25.86 17.93 -20.63
N ASN A 39 26.31 16.71 -20.28
CA ASN A 39 27.70 16.19 -20.11
C ASN A 39 28.80 17.01 -19.38
N GLN A 40 29.31 16.47 -18.25
CA GLN A 40 30.71 15.98 -18.11
C GLN A 40 31.00 15.38 -16.71
N PRO A 41 31.82 14.31 -16.61
CA PRO A 41 32.18 13.65 -15.35
C PRO A 41 33.50 14.19 -14.76
N PRO A 42 33.69 14.20 -13.43
CA PRO A 42 35.02 14.29 -12.84
C PRO A 42 35.43 12.97 -12.15
N THR A 43 36.39 12.31 -12.81
CA THR A 43 37.64 11.75 -12.27
C THR A 43 37.66 11.11 -10.87
N LEU A 44 38.04 9.83 -10.86
CA LEU A 44 38.56 9.10 -9.71
C LEU A 44 39.70 9.88 -9.03
N ARG A 45 39.54 10.17 -7.74
CA ARG A 45 40.66 10.35 -6.81
C ARG A 45 40.44 9.44 -5.62
N ALA A 46 41.03 8.26 -5.70
CA ALA A 46 41.30 7.45 -4.54
C ALA A 46 42.25 8.25 -3.63
N HIS A 47 41.78 8.62 -2.45
CA HIS A 47 42.66 8.80 -1.30
C HIS A 47 42.01 8.12 -0.11
N GLU A 48 42.48 6.90 0.11
CA GLU A 48 42.33 6.13 1.32
C GLU A 48 42.72 6.98 2.53
N THR A 49 41.78 7.22 3.45
CA THR A 49 42.14 7.37 4.86
C THR A 49 41.25 6.45 5.69
N ARG A 50 41.90 5.35 6.09
CA ARG A 50 41.54 4.45 7.18
C ARG A 50 41.21 5.26 8.44
N ILE A 51 39.94 5.64 8.60
CA ILE A 51 39.39 6.01 9.90
C ILE A 51 38.67 4.78 10.42
N ARG A 52 39.25 4.19 11.48
CA ARG A 52 38.57 3.22 12.34
C ARG A 52 37.29 3.86 12.84
N LYS A 53 36.14 3.49 12.27
CA LYS A 53 34.84 3.74 12.88
C LYS A 53 34.39 2.45 13.54
N THR A 54 34.32 2.56 14.86
CA THR A 54 33.51 1.76 15.78
C THR A 54 32.18 1.31 15.15
N PRO A 55 31.64 0.14 15.57
CA PRO A 55 30.37 -0.35 15.06
C PRO A 55 29.28 0.72 15.23
N PRO A 56 28.43 0.97 14.21
CA PRO A 56 27.40 1.99 14.31
C PRO A 56 26.36 1.54 15.33
N SER A 57 26.46 2.10 16.53
CA SER A 57 25.34 2.19 17.45
C SER A 57 24.56 3.46 17.10
N LEU A 58 23.25 3.30 16.87
CA LEU A 58 22.21 4.33 16.90
C LEU A 58 22.27 5.33 15.72
N SER A 59 21.46 5.19 14.67
CA SER A 59 19.99 5.25 14.74
C SER A 59 19.32 3.95 14.29
N LEU A 60 18.92 3.15 15.29
CA LEU A 60 17.86 2.16 15.14
C LEU A 60 16.53 2.89 14.99
N SER A 61 16.05 3.00 13.75
CA SER A 61 14.61 3.02 13.46
C SER A 61 14.33 2.21 12.20
N VAL A 62 15.05 1.10 12.02
CA VAL A 62 14.44 -0.05 11.33
C VAL A 62 13.65 -0.72 12.43
N SER A 63 12.36 -0.40 12.45
CA SER A 63 11.41 -0.92 13.42
C SER A 63 11.55 -2.44 13.50
N VAL A 64 11.58 -2.97 14.72
CA VAL A 64 11.70 -4.41 15.05
C VAL A 64 10.62 -5.27 14.34
N SER A 65 9.62 -4.65 13.71
CA SER A 65 8.63 -5.25 12.81
C SER A 65 9.17 -5.79 11.47
N GLU A 66 10.32 -5.32 10.95
CA GLU A 66 10.84 -5.75 9.64
C GLU A 66 11.57 -7.10 9.66
N ALA A 67 12.15 -7.50 10.80
CA ALA A 67 12.83 -8.79 10.91
C ALA A 67 11.83 -9.96 11.10
N ALA A 68 10.76 -9.75 11.88
CA ALA A 68 9.70 -10.74 12.07
C ALA A 68 8.81 -10.91 10.83
N SER A 69 8.67 -9.86 10.01
CA SER A 69 7.83 -9.88 8.78
C SER A 69 8.41 -10.72 7.62
N MET A 70 9.61 -11.28 7.77
CA MET A 70 10.30 -11.98 6.67
C MET A 70 10.20 -13.50 6.72
N ALA A 71 9.93 -14.10 7.88
CA ALA A 71 9.91 -15.56 8.05
C ALA A 71 8.68 -16.21 7.39
N TRP A 72 7.50 -15.59 7.53
CA TRP A 72 6.25 -16.15 6.99
C TRP A 72 6.17 -16.07 5.45
N ARG A 73 6.86 -15.11 4.81
CA ARG A 73 6.84 -14.93 3.35
C ARG A 73 7.30 -16.16 2.58
N GLY A 74 8.19 -16.98 3.15
CA GLY A 74 8.65 -18.23 2.52
C GLY A 74 7.65 -19.39 2.60
N ASN A 75 6.68 -19.31 3.51
CA ASN A 75 5.65 -20.35 3.68
C ASN A 75 4.42 -20.14 2.79
N LEU A 76 4.30 -19.01 2.09
CA LEU A 76 3.15 -18.72 1.22
C LEU A 76 2.93 -19.77 0.13
N SER A 77 4.01 -20.33 -0.42
CA SER A 77 3.94 -21.37 -1.44
C SER A 77 3.40 -22.73 -0.95
N LYS A 78 3.25 -22.92 0.36
CA LYS A 78 2.72 -24.17 0.94
C LYS A 78 1.19 -24.20 0.92
N SER A 79 0.56 -23.11 1.35
CA SER A 79 -0.90 -23.00 1.47
C SER A 79 -1.56 -22.40 0.23
N ILE A 80 -0.92 -21.42 -0.42
CA ILE A 80 -1.50 -20.69 -1.55
C ILE A 80 -0.99 -21.30 -2.87
N LYS A 81 -1.91 -21.56 -3.80
CA LYS A 81 -1.61 -22.01 -5.17
C LYS A 81 -1.43 -20.85 -6.12
N GLU A 82 -2.18 -19.76 -5.93
CA GLU A 82 -2.03 -18.54 -6.73
C GLU A 82 -2.34 -17.29 -5.92
N LEU A 83 -1.59 -16.21 -6.18
CA LEU A 83 -1.81 -14.91 -5.56
C LEU A 83 -2.03 -13.88 -6.66
N ARG A 84 -3.12 -13.12 -6.58
CA ARG A 84 -3.48 -12.11 -7.60
C ARG A 84 -3.66 -10.75 -6.92
N PHE A 85 -2.93 -9.77 -7.40
CA PHE A 85 -3.06 -8.37 -7.00
C PHE A 85 -3.86 -7.62 -8.04
N LEU A 86 -4.98 -7.03 -7.65
CA LEU A 86 -5.81 -6.18 -8.49
C LEU A 86 -5.71 -4.77 -7.94
N PHE A 87 -5.29 -3.79 -8.74
CA PHE A 87 -5.26 -2.39 -8.32
C PHE A 87 -5.28 -1.44 -9.51
N CYS A 88 -5.61 -0.17 -9.26
CA CYS A 88 -5.64 0.88 -10.27
C CYS A 88 -4.30 1.60 -10.41
N GLN A 89 -3.92 1.97 -11.63
CA GLN A 89 -2.66 2.67 -11.92
C GLN A 89 -2.67 4.14 -11.51
N THR A 90 -3.84 4.79 -11.48
CA THR A 90 -3.93 6.25 -11.31
C THR A 90 -4.69 6.67 -10.06
N SER A 91 -5.54 5.81 -9.50
CA SER A 91 -6.35 6.16 -8.33
C SER A 91 -5.49 6.39 -7.08
N PRO A 92 -5.79 7.41 -6.26
CA PRO A 92 -5.07 7.64 -5.01
C PRO A 92 -5.28 6.50 -4.00
N ALA A 93 -6.44 5.84 -4.02
CA ALA A 93 -6.77 4.75 -3.10
C ALA A 93 -5.83 3.54 -3.25
N SER A 94 -5.33 3.29 -4.47
CA SER A 94 -4.41 2.19 -4.78
C SER A 94 -2.93 2.56 -4.70
N SER A 95 -2.58 3.81 -4.35
CA SER A 95 -1.18 4.24 -4.31
C SER A 95 -0.34 3.38 -3.37
N HIS A 96 -0.85 3.11 -2.16
CA HIS A 96 -0.15 2.28 -1.18
C HIS A 96 0.07 0.84 -1.66
N THR A 97 -0.89 0.25 -2.37
CA THR A 97 -0.77 -1.10 -2.94
C THR A 97 0.26 -1.14 -4.06
N ARG A 98 0.30 -0.11 -4.92
CA ARG A 98 1.32 0.01 -5.98
C ARG A 98 2.72 0.09 -5.39
N ASP A 99 2.93 0.96 -4.39
CA ASP A 99 4.22 1.12 -3.73
C ASP A 99 4.64 -0.16 -3.01
N PHE A 100 3.68 -0.88 -2.42
CA PHE A 100 3.90 -2.18 -1.81
C PHE A 100 4.39 -3.23 -2.82
N VAL A 101 3.74 -3.34 -3.98
CA VAL A 101 4.12 -4.29 -5.03
C VAL A 101 5.50 -3.96 -5.57
N LEU A 102 5.80 -2.70 -5.87
CA LEU A 102 7.11 -2.28 -6.39
C LEU A 102 8.27 -2.64 -5.45
N LYS A 103 8.09 -2.49 -4.15
CA LYS A 103 9.13 -2.78 -3.16
C LYS A 103 9.26 -4.28 -2.85
N ASN A 104 8.16 -5.01 -2.73
CA ASN A 104 8.16 -6.37 -2.17
C ASN A 104 8.11 -7.49 -3.20
N TYR A 105 7.78 -7.20 -4.46
CA TYR A 105 7.54 -8.23 -5.47
C TYR A 105 8.76 -9.13 -5.71
N THR A 106 9.95 -8.53 -5.83
CA THR A 106 11.22 -9.25 -6.04
C THR A 106 11.49 -10.22 -4.91
N ASP A 107 11.29 -9.81 -3.66
CA ASP A 107 11.49 -10.66 -2.48
C ASP A 107 10.50 -11.82 -2.42
N LEU A 108 9.22 -11.53 -2.67
CA LEU A 108 8.16 -12.54 -2.66
C LEU A 108 8.41 -13.61 -3.73
N LYS A 109 8.87 -13.19 -4.93
CA LYS A 109 9.16 -14.11 -6.02
C LYS A 109 10.43 -14.92 -5.79
N THR A 110 11.47 -14.31 -5.21
CA THR A 110 12.72 -14.99 -4.88
C THR A 110 12.51 -16.07 -3.83
N LYS A 111 11.69 -15.78 -2.80
CA LYS A 111 11.33 -16.76 -1.76
C LYS A 111 10.38 -17.86 -2.27
N ASN A 112 9.54 -17.54 -3.25
CA ASN A 112 8.53 -18.47 -3.77
C ASN A 112 8.59 -18.59 -5.30
N PRO A 113 9.60 -19.28 -5.85
CA PRO A 113 9.76 -19.39 -7.30
C PRO A 113 8.58 -20.12 -7.98
N LYS A 114 8.01 -21.13 -7.30
CA LYS A 114 6.89 -21.94 -7.80
C LYS A 114 5.53 -21.25 -7.71
N LEU A 115 5.38 -20.23 -6.87
CA LEU A 115 4.11 -19.54 -6.69
C LEU A 115 3.88 -18.55 -7.85
N PRO A 116 2.78 -18.67 -8.61
CA PRO A 116 2.35 -17.64 -9.55
C PRO A 116 1.78 -16.44 -8.79
N ILE A 117 2.49 -15.32 -8.86
CA ILE A 117 2.04 -14.02 -8.36
C ILE A 117 1.61 -13.20 -9.59
N LEU A 118 0.31 -12.99 -9.74
CA LEU A 118 -0.29 -12.31 -10.89
C LEU A 118 -0.60 -10.86 -10.51
N ILE A 119 -0.02 -9.91 -11.23
CA ILE A 119 -0.33 -8.48 -11.06
C ILE A 119 -1.29 -8.09 -12.20
N ARG A 120 -2.48 -7.62 -11.82
CA ARG A 120 -3.54 -7.18 -12.74
C ARG A 120 -3.87 -5.74 -12.44
N GLU A 121 -3.35 -4.85 -13.26
CA GLU A 121 -3.63 -3.44 -13.13
C GLU A 121 -4.90 -3.08 -13.93
N CYS A 122 -5.88 -2.45 -13.30
CA CYS A 122 -7.17 -2.11 -13.92
C CYS A 122 -7.66 -0.72 -13.48
N SER A 123 -8.08 0.10 -14.45
CA SER A 123 -8.62 1.44 -14.19
C SER A 123 -9.96 1.39 -13.44
N GLY A 124 -10.11 2.21 -12.40
CA GLY A 124 -11.37 2.35 -11.67
C GLY A 124 -11.72 1.21 -10.70
N VAL A 125 -10.80 0.26 -10.47
CA VAL A 125 -11.00 -0.87 -9.56
C VAL A 125 -10.42 -0.57 -8.17
N GLN A 126 -11.15 -0.99 -7.13
CA GLN A 126 -10.66 -0.97 -5.75
C GLN A 126 -9.50 -1.96 -5.56
N PRO A 127 -8.41 -1.56 -4.88
CA PRO A 127 -7.27 -2.46 -4.65
C PRO A 127 -7.70 -3.70 -3.85
N GLN A 128 -7.39 -4.88 -4.38
CA GLN A 128 -7.78 -6.17 -3.82
C GLN A 128 -6.66 -7.20 -3.96
N ILE A 129 -6.59 -8.12 -3.00
CA ILE A 129 -5.77 -9.33 -3.06
C ILE A 129 -6.68 -10.53 -3.14
N TRP A 130 -6.39 -11.41 -4.10
CA TRP A 130 -7.02 -12.71 -4.24
C TRP A 130 -6.01 -13.80 -3.98
N ALA A 131 -6.32 -14.72 -3.08
CA ALA A 131 -5.54 -15.92 -2.84
C ALA A 131 -6.39 -17.15 -3.17
N ARG A 132 -5.87 -18.02 -4.04
CA ARG A 132 -6.47 -19.32 -4.33
C ARG A 132 -5.74 -20.41 -3.54
N TYR A 133 -6.52 -21.20 -2.83
CA TYR A 133 -6.04 -22.32 -2.03
C TYR A 133 -6.28 -23.64 -2.78
N ASP A 134 -5.95 -24.74 -2.10
CA ASP A 134 -6.34 -26.06 -2.58
C ASP A 134 -7.87 -26.21 -2.61
N MET A 135 -8.36 -27.19 -3.37
CA MET A 135 -9.79 -27.45 -3.60
C MET A 135 -10.55 -26.29 -4.27
N GLY A 136 -9.85 -25.33 -4.88
CA GLY A 136 -10.47 -24.24 -5.63
C GLY A 136 -11.12 -23.15 -4.76
N VAL A 137 -10.84 -23.12 -3.45
CA VAL A 137 -11.33 -22.06 -2.56
C VAL A 137 -10.56 -20.78 -2.84
N GLU A 138 -11.27 -19.68 -3.08
CA GLU A 138 -10.68 -18.36 -3.31
C GLU A 138 -11.09 -17.39 -2.19
N ARG A 139 -10.13 -16.64 -1.66
CA ARG A 139 -10.38 -15.57 -0.68
C ARG A 139 -9.99 -14.23 -1.27
N CYS A 140 -10.87 -13.25 -1.10
CA CYS A 140 -10.68 -11.87 -1.54
C CYS A 140 -10.55 -10.96 -0.31
N VAL A 141 -9.51 -10.12 -0.29
CA VAL A 141 -9.30 -9.09 0.72
C VAL A 141 -9.24 -7.73 0.03
N ARG A 142 -10.10 -6.81 0.46
CA ARG A 142 -10.06 -5.40 0.01
C ARG A 142 -8.97 -4.64 0.73
N LEU A 143 -8.25 -3.80 0.00
CA LEU A 143 -7.12 -3.00 0.51
C LEU A 143 -7.39 -1.50 0.49
N ASP A 144 -8.66 -1.09 0.46
CA ASP A 144 -9.06 0.31 0.37
C ASP A 144 -8.49 1.13 1.53
N GLY A 145 -7.60 2.08 1.22
CA GLY A 145 -7.03 3.00 2.21
C GLY A 145 -6.09 2.36 3.24
N LEU A 146 -5.68 1.09 3.04
CA LEU A 146 -4.75 0.42 3.94
C LEU A 146 -3.30 0.86 3.71
N THR A 147 -2.54 0.96 4.79
CA THR A 147 -1.09 1.23 4.72
C THR A 147 -0.31 -0.04 4.32
N ALA A 148 0.94 0.12 3.88
CA ALA A 148 1.79 -1.01 3.49
C ALA A 148 1.99 -2.05 4.61
N GLU A 149 1.99 -1.62 5.87
CA GLU A 149 2.11 -2.49 7.05
C GLU A 149 0.85 -3.34 7.24
N GLN A 150 -0.33 -2.74 7.07
CA GLN A 150 -1.61 -3.45 7.16
C GLN A 150 -1.76 -4.45 6.00
N ILE A 151 -1.28 -4.09 4.80
CA ILE A 151 -1.24 -5.01 3.65
C ILE A 151 -0.36 -6.22 3.96
N ASN A 152 0.79 -6.03 4.61
CA ASN A 152 1.64 -7.14 5.06
C ASN A 152 0.90 -8.06 6.05
N ALA A 153 0.23 -7.48 7.05
CA ALA A 153 -0.53 -8.26 8.03
C ALA A 153 -1.66 -9.07 7.39
N LYS A 154 -2.37 -8.48 6.41
CA LYS A 154 -3.40 -9.19 5.64
C LYS A 154 -2.84 -10.30 4.76
N LEU A 155 -1.67 -10.09 4.17
CA LEU A 155 -1.01 -11.13 3.39
C LEU A 155 -0.51 -12.28 4.28
N GLU A 156 -0.08 -11.99 5.50
CA GLU A 156 0.25 -13.01 6.51
C GLU A 156 -0.98 -13.81 6.95
N GLU A 157 -2.12 -13.13 7.19
CA GLU A 157 -3.41 -13.76 7.49
C GLU A 157 -3.83 -14.73 6.37
N LEU A 158 -3.69 -14.32 5.10
CA LEU A 158 -3.95 -15.18 3.95
C LEU A 158 -2.99 -16.38 3.90
N GLY A 159 -1.73 -16.21 4.28
CA GLY A 159 -0.76 -17.32 4.35
C GLY A 159 -1.10 -18.35 5.42
N LYS A 160 -1.70 -17.93 6.54
CA LYS A 160 -2.12 -18.79 7.66
C LYS A 160 -3.48 -19.45 7.46
N ALA A 161 -4.33 -18.86 6.62
CA ALA A 161 -5.72 -19.30 6.42
C ALA A 161 -5.88 -20.57 5.56
N GLY A 162 -4.82 -21.03 4.87
CA GLY A 162 -4.81 -22.26 4.09
C GLY A 162 -3.93 -23.32 4.71
#